data_AF-A0A945B763-F1
#
_entry.id   AF-A0A945B763-F1
#
_cell.length_a   1.000
_cell.length_b   1.000
_cell.length_c   1.000
_cell.angle_alpha   90.00
_cell.angle_beta   90.00
_cell.angle_gamma   90.00
#
_symmetry.space_group_name_H-M   'P 1'
#
loop_
_entity.id
_entity.type
_entity.pdbx_description
1 polymer ?
#
loop_
_entity_poly.entity_id
_entity_poly.type
_entity_poly.pdbx_seq_one_letter_code
_entity_poly.pdbx_strand_id
1 'polypeptide(L)'
;MFKNMMTLFLLVHGFSLFNPVYAETGQLAVDNNAVENRIDNMFKLLNESSAAKQVINSTHSEANKKRQEALDLYQLARDKFKIGLNEESSKLLSQSAKLMFEAIKLSTPTSMTDDKNIIDYEKRKKSVIALKEAFIRISDENKETETKQKVGAQLDRLVSKADSLLKKGNSHQARIEIDKAYHLLKVSIDSIRSGQTLTRSLNFATKEEEFDYEINRNDTHNLLVSLLVEEQKQSEIVNKNINNFIDQANELRQQAELNAKYKSYEKAIELLEQSTKQLVRAIRSAGIFIPG
;
A
#
# COMPACT_ATOMS: atom_id res chain seq x y z
N MET A 1 44.57 81.03 -6.05
CA MET A 1 45.79 80.83 -5.23
C MET A 1 46.15 79.35 -5.29
N PHE A 2 47.36 79.04 -5.71
CA PHE A 2 47.89 77.72 -6.08
C PHE A 2 48.41 76.91 -4.86
N LYS A 3 48.59 75.58 -5.09
CA LYS A 3 49.38 74.55 -4.35
C LYS A 3 48.65 73.84 -3.19
N ASN A 4 48.72 72.53 -2.98
CA ASN A 4 49.54 71.41 -3.51
C ASN A 4 48.76 70.09 -3.27
N MET A 5 48.59 69.20 -4.26
CA MET A 5 49.30 67.91 -4.41
C MET A 5 49.53 67.09 -3.13
N MET A 6 48.84 65.96 -3.01
CA MET A 6 49.51 64.66 -2.79
C MET A 6 48.60 63.49 -3.21
N THR A 7 49.07 62.77 -4.22
CA THR A 7 48.50 61.53 -4.77
C THR A 7 48.97 60.34 -3.93
N LEU A 8 48.08 59.43 -3.55
CA LEU A 8 48.45 58.07 -3.14
C LEU A 8 47.47 57.05 -3.74
N PHE A 9 48.04 56.10 -4.47
CA PHE A 9 47.39 55.00 -5.17
C PHE A 9 47.61 53.73 -4.34
N LEU A 10 46.55 52.94 -4.06
CA LEU A 10 46.60 51.52 -3.65
C LEU A 10 45.16 50.96 -3.82
N LEU A 11 44.84 50.33 -4.95
CA LEU A 11 44.90 48.89 -5.26
C LEU A 11 43.85 48.03 -4.49
N VAL A 12 42.76 47.74 -5.23
CA VAL A 12 41.90 46.53 -5.27
C VAL A 12 41.90 45.62 -4.05
N HIS A 13 40.73 45.33 -3.48
CA HIS A 13 40.23 43.98 -3.13
C HIS A 13 38.70 44.05 -2.97
N GLY A 14 37.98 43.19 -3.68
CA GLY A 14 36.54 43.05 -3.54
C GLY A 14 36.13 42.37 -2.24
N PHE A 15 34.94 42.69 -1.74
CA PHE A 15 34.17 41.79 -0.89
C PHE A 15 32.70 41.90 -1.27
N SER A 16 32.25 40.86 -1.96
CA SER A 16 30.84 40.51 -2.09
C SER A 16 30.33 40.14 -0.70
N LEU A 17 29.33 40.86 -0.18
CA LEU A 17 28.63 40.45 1.02
C LEU A 17 27.58 39.38 0.67
N PHE A 18 27.81 38.22 1.26
CA PHE A 18 27.00 37.02 1.36
C PHE A 18 25.50 37.26 1.68
N ASN A 19 24.65 36.66 0.84
CA ASN A 19 23.71 35.54 1.07
C ASN A 19 22.84 35.40 2.36
N PRO A 20 21.68 34.71 2.25
CA PRO A 20 20.48 34.87 3.08
C PRO A 20 20.39 33.88 4.27
N VAL A 21 19.75 34.32 5.36
CA VAL A 21 19.52 33.57 6.62
C VAL A 21 18.20 32.77 6.63
N TYR A 22 17.71 32.30 5.48
CA TYR A 22 16.36 31.68 5.40
C TYR A 22 16.31 30.16 5.23
N ALA A 23 17.45 29.45 5.16
CA ALA A 23 17.46 27.99 4.90
C ALA A 23 17.55 27.10 6.16
N GLU A 24 18.04 27.62 7.29
CA GLU A 24 18.42 26.77 8.45
C GLU A 24 17.23 26.42 9.36
N THR A 25 16.23 27.30 9.46
CA THR A 25 15.05 27.10 10.33
C THR A 25 14.08 26.06 9.79
N GLY A 26 13.95 25.94 8.47
CA GLY A 26 13.10 24.94 7.82
C GLY A 26 13.63 23.52 7.97
N GLN A 27 14.95 23.32 7.83
CA GLN A 27 15.58 22.02 7.99
C GLN A 27 15.53 21.53 9.45
N LEU A 28 15.81 22.41 10.42
CA LEU A 28 15.73 22.08 11.85
C LEU A 28 14.31 21.69 12.29
N ALA A 29 13.27 22.35 11.76
CA ALA A 29 11.87 22.00 12.07
C ALA A 29 11.46 20.65 11.46
N VAL A 30 11.92 20.33 10.24
CA VAL A 30 11.68 19.03 9.60
C VAL A 30 12.41 17.89 10.33
N ASP A 31 13.65 18.13 10.75
CA ASP A 31 14.45 17.16 11.51
C ASP A 31 13.87 16.90 12.92
N ASN A 32 13.32 17.94 13.58
CA ASN A 32 12.60 17.80 14.84
C ASN A 32 11.36 16.91 14.70
N ASN A 33 10.49 17.20 13.73
CA ASN A 33 9.28 16.43 13.49
C ASN A 33 9.58 14.97 13.13
N ALA A 34 10.67 14.71 12.40
CA ALA A 34 11.07 13.35 12.05
C ALA A 34 11.52 12.54 13.29
N VAL A 35 12.28 13.14 14.19
CA VAL A 35 12.73 12.48 15.43
C VAL A 35 11.57 12.29 16.40
N GLU A 36 10.68 13.27 16.54
CA GLU A 36 9.48 13.18 17.37
C GLU A 36 8.57 12.01 16.94
N ASN A 37 8.26 11.90 15.64
CA ASN A 37 7.52 10.76 15.10
C ASN A 37 8.21 9.41 15.38
N ARG A 38 9.55 9.37 15.36
CA ARG A 38 10.29 8.15 15.69
C ARG A 38 10.23 7.82 17.18
N ILE A 39 10.19 8.81 18.07
CA ILE A 39 9.97 8.61 19.51
C ILE A 39 8.59 7.95 19.73
N ASP A 40 7.54 8.48 19.12
CA ASP A 40 6.19 7.94 19.27
C ASP A 40 6.06 6.51 18.73
N ASN A 41 6.63 6.25 17.55
CA ASN A 41 6.65 4.90 16.99
C ASN A 41 7.47 3.93 17.85
N MET A 42 8.58 4.40 18.44
CA MET A 42 9.38 3.59 19.36
C MET A 42 8.60 3.26 20.63
N PHE A 43 7.84 4.21 21.19
CA PHE A 43 6.97 3.96 22.33
C PHE A 43 5.98 2.82 22.06
N LYS A 44 5.30 2.86 20.90
CA LYS A 44 4.37 1.82 20.46
C LYS A 44 5.07 0.47 20.28
N LEU A 45 6.25 0.47 19.65
CA LEU A 45 7.05 -0.75 19.46
C LEU A 45 7.41 -1.40 20.80
N LEU A 46 7.83 -0.61 21.80
CA LEU A 46 8.33 -1.10 23.09
C LEU A 46 7.22 -1.54 24.05
N ASN A 47 6.02 -0.96 23.96
CA ASN A 47 4.97 -1.14 24.97
C ASN A 47 3.68 -1.76 24.45
N GLU A 48 3.26 -1.42 23.23
CA GLU A 48 1.91 -1.74 22.75
C GLU A 48 1.88 -2.87 21.74
N SER A 49 2.97 -3.04 20.98
CA SER A 49 3.03 -4.03 19.92
C SER A 49 2.78 -5.45 20.44
N SER A 50 2.14 -6.29 19.63
CA SER A 50 1.91 -7.70 19.98
C SER A 50 3.22 -8.43 20.30
N ALA A 51 4.28 -8.11 19.55
CA ALA A 51 5.63 -8.63 19.79
C ALA A 51 6.24 -8.10 21.10
N ALA A 52 5.97 -6.84 21.49
CA ALA A 52 6.36 -6.36 22.81
C ALA A 52 5.67 -7.14 23.91
N LYS A 53 4.33 -7.26 23.87
CA LYS A 53 3.53 -8.03 24.83
C LYS A 53 4.05 -9.46 24.98
N GLN A 54 4.48 -10.07 23.88
CA GLN A 54 5.12 -11.39 23.90
C GLN A 54 6.42 -11.40 24.71
N VAL A 55 7.32 -10.43 24.50
CA VAL A 55 8.53 -10.29 25.33
C VAL A 55 8.16 -10.08 26.80
N ILE A 56 7.21 -9.18 27.10
CA ILE A 56 6.75 -8.88 28.48
C ILE A 56 6.31 -10.14 29.20
N ASN A 57 5.54 -10.98 28.50
CA ASN A 57 4.95 -12.18 29.08
C ASN A 57 5.89 -13.39 29.00
N SER A 58 7.08 -13.25 28.41
CA SER A 58 8.04 -14.34 28.28
C SER A 58 8.82 -14.55 29.58
N THR A 59 9.11 -15.81 29.89
CA THR A 59 10.01 -16.17 31.00
C THR A 59 11.49 -16.11 30.59
N HIS A 60 11.80 -15.65 29.37
CA HIS A 60 13.16 -15.63 28.83
C HIS A 60 13.96 -14.46 29.40
N SER A 61 14.76 -14.73 30.43
CA SER A 61 15.55 -13.72 31.16
C SER A 61 16.36 -12.80 30.25
N GLU A 62 17.06 -13.35 29.25
CA GLU A 62 17.86 -12.54 28.31
C GLU A 62 17.01 -11.61 27.42
N ALA A 63 15.82 -12.05 27.00
CA ALA A 63 14.90 -11.22 26.22
C ALA A 63 14.40 -10.04 27.05
N ASN A 64 14.04 -10.31 28.31
CA ASN A 64 13.63 -9.27 29.26
C ASN A 64 14.76 -8.28 29.55
N LYS A 65 16.00 -8.74 29.69
CA LYS A 65 17.17 -7.86 29.84
C LYS A 65 17.36 -6.94 28.64
N LYS A 66 17.34 -7.48 27.42
CA LYS A 66 17.46 -6.67 26.20
C LYS A 66 16.32 -5.67 26.04
N ARG A 67 15.10 -6.03 26.43
CA ARG A 67 13.97 -5.09 26.47
C ARG A 67 14.22 -3.96 27.47
N GLN A 68 14.75 -4.26 28.66
CA GLN A 68 15.09 -3.24 29.63
C GLN A 68 16.14 -2.27 29.09
N GLU A 69 17.21 -2.79 28.49
CA GLU A 69 18.25 -1.97 27.84
C GLU A 69 17.67 -1.10 26.71
N ALA A 70 16.70 -1.62 25.94
CA ALA A 70 15.99 -0.84 24.93
C ALA A 70 15.16 0.31 25.55
N LEU A 71 14.46 0.06 26.65
CA LEU A 71 13.70 1.09 27.37
C LEU A 71 14.61 2.19 27.93
N ASP A 72 15.79 1.82 28.45
CA ASP A 72 16.76 2.77 28.99
C ASP A 72 17.32 3.67 27.87
N LEU A 73 17.66 3.09 26.71
CA LEU A 73 18.10 3.85 25.52
C LEU A 73 17.00 4.75 24.98
N TYR A 74 15.75 4.29 24.97
CA TYR A 74 14.60 5.10 24.58
C TYR A 74 14.43 6.31 25.50
N GLN A 75 14.55 6.12 26.82
CA GLN A 75 14.46 7.23 27.77
C GLN A 75 15.60 8.24 27.57
N LEU A 76 16.83 7.76 27.37
CA LEU A 76 17.97 8.61 27.06
C LEU A 76 17.75 9.40 25.75
N ALA A 77 17.20 8.75 24.72
CA ALA A 77 16.89 9.41 23.44
C ALA A 77 15.89 10.56 23.61
N ARG A 78 14.85 10.37 24.44
CA ARG A 78 13.89 11.43 24.76
C ARG A 78 14.55 12.61 25.45
N ASP A 79 15.45 12.34 26.38
CA ASP A 79 16.13 13.42 27.11
C ASP A 79 17.10 14.18 26.21
N LYS A 80 17.76 13.50 25.25
CA LYS A 80 18.56 14.14 24.20
C LYS A 80 17.73 14.99 23.24
N PHE A 81 16.55 14.52 22.86
CA PHE A 81 15.62 15.28 22.03
C PHE A 81 15.16 16.59 22.71
N LYS A 82 14.81 16.53 24.01
CA LYS A 82 14.38 17.73 24.77
C LYS A 82 15.41 18.86 24.81
N ILE A 83 16.69 18.53 24.73
CA ILE A 83 17.79 19.50 24.72
C ILE A 83 18.30 19.83 23.30
N GLY A 84 17.56 19.42 22.26
CA GLY A 84 17.87 19.73 20.86
C GLY A 84 18.94 18.86 20.21
N LEU A 85 19.41 17.79 20.88
CA LEU A 85 20.43 16.87 20.34
C LEU A 85 19.77 15.76 19.50
N ASN A 86 19.21 16.16 18.36
CA ASN A 86 18.42 15.29 17.48
C ASN A 86 19.21 14.12 16.88
N GLU A 87 20.46 14.35 16.49
CA GLU A 87 21.30 13.29 15.91
C GLU A 87 21.59 12.19 16.95
N GLU A 88 21.92 12.58 18.18
CA GLU A 88 22.14 11.65 19.29
C GLU A 88 20.84 10.90 19.63
N SER A 89 19.71 11.60 19.72
CA SER A 89 18.40 10.96 19.92
C SER A 89 18.09 9.92 18.84
N SER A 90 18.27 10.28 17.56
CA SER A 90 18.06 9.40 16.42
C SER A 90 18.93 8.14 16.47
N LYS A 91 20.21 8.26 16.87
CA LYS A 91 21.13 7.13 17.06
C LYS A 91 20.66 6.21 18.19
N LEU A 92 20.28 6.78 19.34
CA LEU A 92 19.78 6.03 20.49
C LEU A 92 18.46 5.30 20.18
N LEU A 93 17.55 5.93 19.43
CA LEU A 93 16.31 5.28 18.96
C LEU A 93 16.60 4.09 18.05
N SER A 94 17.57 4.19 17.15
CA SER A 94 18.00 3.07 16.30
C SER A 94 18.58 1.91 17.12
N GLN A 95 19.37 2.21 18.16
CA GLN A 95 19.93 1.20 19.06
C GLN A 95 18.85 0.54 19.92
N SER A 96 17.90 1.32 20.46
CA SER A 96 16.71 0.84 21.15
C SER A 96 15.91 -0.13 20.28
N ALA A 97 15.64 0.24 19.02
CA ALA A 97 14.95 -0.61 18.06
C ALA A 97 15.64 -1.96 17.88
N LYS A 98 16.97 -1.94 17.70
CA LYS A 98 17.77 -3.15 17.49
C LYS A 98 17.66 -4.10 18.68
N LEU A 99 17.85 -3.59 19.90
CA LEU A 99 17.75 -4.41 21.11
C LEU A 99 16.33 -4.98 21.30
N MET A 100 15.29 -4.19 20.99
CA MET A 100 13.92 -4.69 21.07
C MET A 100 13.66 -5.82 20.06
N PHE A 101 14.15 -5.73 18.83
CA PHE A 101 14.03 -6.82 17.85
C PHE A 101 14.81 -8.07 18.25
N GLU A 102 15.98 -7.92 18.88
CA GLU A 102 16.72 -9.03 19.46
C GLU A 102 15.94 -9.69 20.61
N ALA A 103 15.33 -8.89 21.49
CA ALA A 103 14.47 -9.38 22.57
C ALA A 103 13.26 -10.17 22.02
N ILE A 104 12.58 -9.63 21.00
CA ILE A 104 11.47 -10.31 20.32
C ILE A 104 11.93 -11.66 19.77
N LYS A 105 13.07 -11.69 19.07
CA LYS A 105 13.62 -12.93 18.51
C LYS A 105 13.90 -13.99 19.58
N LEU A 106 14.48 -13.60 20.72
CA LEU A 106 14.77 -14.51 21.83
C LEU A 106 13.49 -15.00 22.53
N SER A 107 12.49 -14.14 22.66
CA SER A 107 11.21 -14.48 23.31
C SER A 107 10.24 -15.25 22.42
N THR A 108 10.51 -15.34 21.12
CA THR A 108 9.65 -16.04 20.16
C THR A 108 10.03 -17.51 20.11
N PRO A 109 9.16 -18.43 20.58
CA PRO A 109 9.41 -19.86 20.43
C PRO A 109 9.57 -20.21 18.94
N THR A 110 10.54 -21.05 18.62
CA THR A 110 10.76 -21.55 17.26
C THR A 110 9.46 -22.16 16.68
N SER A 111 8.68 -22.86 17.51
CA SER A 111 7.37 -23.41 17.14
C SER A 111 6.39 -22.35 16.65
N MET A 112 6.32 -21.17 17.27
CA MET A 112 5.43 -20.09 16.81
C MET A 112 5.89 -19.47 15.48
N THR A 113 7.20 -19.45 15.22
CA THR A 113 7.74 -18.99 13.93
C THR A 113 7.44 -19.99 12.83
N ASP A 114 7.58 -21.28 13.12
CA ASP A 114 7.22 -22.36 12.20
C ASP A 114 5.72 -22.41 11.93
N ASP A 115 4.88 -22.25 12.96
CA ASP A 115 3.42 -22.18 12.83
C ASP A 115 3.00 -21.04 11.90
N LYS A 116 3.63 -19.86 12.06
CA LYS A 116 3.38 -18.72 11.17
C LYS A 116 3.81 -19.02 9.73
N ASN A 117 5.00 -19.59 9.53
CA ASN A 117 5.48 -19.95 8.20
C ASN A 117 4.57 -20.97 7.52
N ILE A 118 4.03 -21.94 8.27
CA ILE A 118 3.07 -22.93 7.78
C ILE A 118 1.75 -22.24 7.39
N ILE A 119 1.20 -21.39 8.26
CA ILE A 119 -0.04 -20.65 7.97
C ILE A 119 0.13 -19.78 6.71
N ASP A 120 1.22 -19.04 6.62
CA ASP A 120 1.49 -18.16 5.48
C ASP A 120 1.78 -18.96 4.20
N TYR A 121 2.42 -20.12 4.33
CA TYR A 121 2.59 -21.08 3.24
C TYR A 121 1.25 -21.52 2.68
N GLU A 122 0.32 -21.98 3.53
CA GLU A 122 -0.99 -22.47 3.11
C GLU A 122 -1.83 -21.38 2.44
N LYS A 123 -1.82 -20.16 2.99
CA LYS A 123 -2.47 -19.00 2.36
C LYS A 123 -1.87 -18.70 0.99
N ARG A 124 -0.54 -18.73 0.87
CA ARG A 124 0.13 -18.49 -0.41
C ARG A 124 -0.18 -19.59 -1.42
N LYS A 125 -0.21 -20.85 -0.99
CA LYS A 125 -0.54 -22.01 -1.85
C LYS A 125 -1.95 -21.88 -2.43
N LYS A 126 -2.94 -21.48 -1.64
CA LYS A 126 -4.30 -21.17 -2.14
C LYS A 126 -4.28 -20.09 -3.23
N SER A 127 -3.49 -19.03 -3.02
CA SER A 127 -3.33 -17.96 -4.03
C SER A 127 -2.66 -18.46 -5.31
N VAL A 128 -1.65 -19.32 -5.19
CA VAL A 128 -0.96 -19.95 -6.33
C VAL A 128 -1.93 -20.82 -7.13
N ILE A 129 -2.80 -21.60 -6.48
CA ILE A 129 -3.82 -22.42 -7.16
C ILE A 129 -4.78 -21.54 -7.96
N ALA A 130 -5.35 -20.50 -7.32
CA ALA A 130 -6.27 -19.58 -8.00
C ALA A 130 -5.61 -18.85 -9.18
N LEU A 131 -4.36 -18.40 -9.02
CA LEU A 131 -3.61 -17.76 -10.10
C LEU A 131 -3.22 -18.73 -11.21
N LYS A 132 -2.93 -20.01 -10.90
CA LYS A 132 -2.66 -21.05 -11.90
C LYS A 132 -3.87 -21.25 -12.80
N GLU A 133 -5.07 -21.34 -12.21
CA GLU A 133 -6.32 -21.45 -12.97
C GLU A 133 -6.55 -20.23 -13.87
N ALA A 134 -6.34 -19.02 -13.32
CA ALA A 134 -6.46 -17.78 -14.10
C ALA A 134 -5.46 -17.75 -15.26
N PHE A 135 -4.18 -18.06 -14.99
CA PHE A 135 -3.13 -18.12 -15.99
C PHE A 135 -3.45 -19.12 -17.11
N ILE A 136 -3.96 -20.31 -16.77
CA ILE A 136 -4.37 -21.32 -17.74
C ILE A 136 -5.47 -20.78 -18.66
N ARG A 137 -6.55 -20.22 -18.08
CA ARG A 137 -7.66 -19.66 -18.88
C ARG A 137 -7.18 -18.56 -19.82
N ILE A 138 -6.44 -17.58 -19.30
CA ILE A 138 -5.94 -16.45 -20.11
C ILE A 138 -4.98 -16.95 -21.21
N SER A 139 -4.13 -17.92 -20.89
CA SER A 139 -3.23 -18.50 -21.89
C SER A 139 -3.99 -19.24 -22.99
N ASP A 140 -5.08 -19.93 -22.65
CA ASP A 140 -5.94 -20.62 -23.63
C ASP A 140 -6.70 -19.62 -24.50
N GLU A 141 -7.27 -18.57 -23.88
CA GLU A 141 -7.94 -17.46 -24.58
C GLU A 141 -6.98 -16.78 -25.59
N ASN A 142 -5.72 -16.59 -25.19
CA ASN A 142 -4.69 -15.94 -25.99
C ASN A 142 -3.91 -16.89 -26.93
N LYS A 143 -4.20 -18.20 -26.88
CA LYS A 143 -3.47 -19.25 -27.62
C LYS A 143 -1.97 -19.31 -27.31
N GLU A 144 -1.57 -18.91 -26.11
CA GLU A 144 -0.19 -18.86 -25.58
C GLU A 144 0.31 -20.25 -25.14
N THR A 145 0.28 -21.23 -26.05
CA THR A 145 0.49 -22.65 -25.70
C THR A 145 1.92 -22.93 -25.21
N GLU A 146 2.93 -22.33 -25.84
CA GLU A 146 4.34 -22.52 -25.43
C GLU A 146 4.61 -21.89 -24.05
N THR A 147 4.16 -20.64 -23.86
CA THR A 147 4.25 -19.93 -22.58
C THR A 147 3.56 -20.72 -21.47
N LYS A 148 2.35 -21.24 -21.74
CA LYS A 148 1.58 -22.09 -20.82
C LYS A 148 2.37 -23.32 -20.38
N GLN A 149 2.98 -24.05 -21.32
CA GLN A 149 3.77 -25.25 -21.02
C GLN A 149 5.02 -24.93 -20.20
N LYS A 150 5.78 -23.90 -20.61
CA LYS A 150 7.03 -23.51 -19.93
C LYS A 150 6.79 -23.05 -18.50
N VAL A 151 5.84 -22.14 -18.31
CA VAL A 151 5.47 -21.62 -16.99
C VAL A 151 4.86 -22.73 -16.13
N GLY A 152 4.00 -23.58 -16.70
CA GLY A 152 3.43 -24.74 -16.01
C GLY A 152 4.50 -25.68 -15.46
N ALA A 153 5.49 -26.07 -16.28
CA ALA A 153 6.58 -26.95 -15.86
C ALA A 153 7.46 -26.31 -14.78
N GLN A 154 7.71 -25.01 -14.83
CA GLN A 154 8.48 -24.31 -13.79
C GLN A 154 7.68 -24.19 -12.48
N LEU A 155 6.38 -23.91 -12.59
CA LEU A 155 5.47 -23.81 -11.46
C LEU A 155 5.39 -25.13 -10.70
N ASP A 156 5.20 -26.25 -11.42
CA ASP A 156 5.07 -27.57 -10.80
C ASP A 156 6.37 -27.97 -10.05
N ARG A 157 7.55 -27.58 -10.57
CA ARG A 157 8.82 -27.78 -9.85
C ARG A 157 8.89 -26.97 -8.56
N LEU A 158 8.50 -25.70 -8.60
CA LEU A 158 8.53 -24.81 -7.43
C LEU A 158 7.56 -25.30 -6.34
N VAL A 159 6.32 -25.60 -6.71
CA VAL A 159 5.29 -26.11 -5.78
C VAL A 159 5.72 -27.45 -5.18
N SER A 160 6.19 -28.40 -6.00
CA SER A 160 6.65 -29.71 -5.51
C SER A 160 7.82 -29.59 -4.55
N LYS A 161 8.78 -28.69 -4.83
CA LYS A 161 9.91 -28.41 -3.95
C LYS A 161 9.44 -27.81 -2.62
N ALA A 162 8.51 -26.86 -2.68
CA ALA A 162 7.96 -26.21 -1.51
C ALA A 162 7.21 -27.20 -0.60
N ASP A 163 6.36 -28.05 -1.19
CA ASP A 163 5.65 -29.12 -0.46
C ASP A 163 6.62 -30.13 0.18
N SER A 164 7.70 -30.49 -0.52
CA SER A 164 8.73 -31.39 0.02
C SER A 164 9.47 -30.76 1.22
N LEU A 165 9.80 -29.47 1.14
CA LEU A 165 10.45 -28.74 2.24
C LEU A 165 9.55 -28.66 3.46
N LEU A 166 8.26 -28.39 3.26
CA LEU A 166 7.29 -28.31 4.36
C LEU A 166 7.16 -29.67 5.07
N LYS A 167 7.06 -30.77 4.32
CA LYS A 167 7.01 -32.13 4.86
C LYS A 167 8.25 -32.51 5.68
N LYS A 168 9.41 -31.90 5.39
CA LYS A 168 10.66 -32.10 6.12
C LYS A 168 10.80 -31.18 7.35
N GLY A 169 9.78 -30.38 7.68
CA GLY A 169 9.81 -29.41 8.77
C GLY A 169 10.53 -28.09 8.42
N ASN A 170 11.00 -27.92 7.18
CA ASN A 170 11.70 -26.71 6.73
C ASN A 170 10.68 -25.65 6.26
N SER A 171 9.87 -25.16 7.22
CA SER A 171 8.73 -24.25 6.99
C SER A 171 9.16 -22.95 6.29
N HIS A 172 10.30 -22.38 6.68
CA HIS A 172 10.82 -21.13 6.14
C HIS A 172 11.24 -21.26 4.67
N GLN A 173 11.99 -22.31 4.32
CA GLN A 173 12.39 -22.55 2.94
C GLN A 173 11.19 -22.93 2.06
N ALA A 174 10.22 -23.67 2.60
CA ALA A 174 8.97 -23.95 1.90
C ALA A 174 8.22 -22.65 1.56
N ARG A 175 8.12 -21.72 2.52
CA ARG A 175 7.53 -20.40 2.35
C ARG A 175 8.20 -19.59 1.22
N ILE A 176 9.52 -19.62 1.15
CA ILE A 176 10.30 -18.95 0.09
C ILE A 176 9.99 -19.54 -1.30
N GLU A 177 9.97 -20.86 -1.42
CA GLU A 177 9.73 -21.51 -2.73
C GLU A 177 8.30 -21.29 -3.23
N ILE A 178 7.29 -21.30 -2.36
CA ILE A 178 5.90 -20.99 -2.76
C ILE A 178 5.71 -19.50 -3.11
N ASP A 179 6.49 -18.59 -2.52
CA ASP A 179 6.50 -17.17 -2.93
C ASP A 179 7.05 -16.99 -4.35
N LYS A 180 8.08 -17.75 -4.74
CA LYS A 180 8.59 -17.74 -6.12
C LYS A 180 7.53 -18.20 -7.11
N ALA A 181 6.78 -19.25 -6.77
CA ALA A 181 5.67 -19.75 -7.59
C ALA A 181 4.59 -18.67 -7.80
N TYR A 182 4.22 -17.97 -6.73
CA TYR A 182 3.27 -16.86 -6.79
C TYR A 182 3.78 -15.70 -7.66
N HIS A 183 5.03 -15.29 -7.49
CA HIS A 183 5.62 -14.22 -8.28
C HIS A 183 5.72 -14.58 -9.77
N LEU A 184 6.14 -15.80 -10.09
CA LEU A 184 6.17 -16.33 -11.45
C LEU A 184 4.81 -16.19 -12.13
N LEU A 185 3.73 -16.61 -11.46
CA LEU A 185 2.37 -16.52 -11.99
C LEU A 185 1.92 -15.08 -12.21
N LYS A 186 2.18 -14.18 -11.25
CA LYS A 186 1.85 -12.75 -11.41
C LYS A 186 2.51 -12.17 -12.65
N VAL A 187 3.84 -12.32 -12.77
CA VAL A 187 4.60 -11.78 -13.91
C VAL A 187 4.14 -12.41 -15.22
N SER A 188 3.84 -13.71 -15.23
CA SER A 188 3.37 -14.40 -16.43
C SER A 188 1.99 -13.91 -16.87
N ILE A 189 1.06 -13.72 -15.93
CA ILE A 189 -0.28 -13.16 -16.19
C ILE A 189 -0.15 -11.72 -16.70
N ASP A 190 0.65 -10.90 -16.04
CA ASP A 190 0.87 -9.50 -16.46
C ASP A 190 1.45 -9.46 -17.89
N SER A 191 2.40 -10.34 -18.21
CA SER A 191 3.00 -10.43 -19.54
C SER A 191 2.00 -10.81 -20.63
N ILE A 192 1.16 -11.83 -20.42
CA ILE A 192 0.20 -12.28 -21.44
C ILE A 192 -0.99 -11.32 -21.59
N ARG A 193 -1.24 -10.46 -20.60
CA ARG A 193 -2.28 -9.42 -20.66
C ARG A 193 -1.75 -8.07 -21.11
N SER A 194 -0.43 -7.85 -21.06
CA SER A 194 0.18 -6.58 -21.47
C SER A 194 -0.13 -6.27 -22.92
N GLY A 195 -0.62 -5.06 -23.19
CA GLY A 195 -1.02 -4.62 -24.53
C GLY A 195 -2.37 -5.15 -25.01
N GLN A 196 -3.08 -5.95 -24.22
CA GLN A 196 -4.43 -6.40 -24.57
C GLN A 196 -5.48 -5.39 -24.08
N THR A 197 -6.25 -4.84 -25.00
CA THR A 197 -7.53 -4.23 -24.65
C THR A 197 -8.56 -5.34 -24.56
N LEU A 198 -9.04 -5.63 -23.35
CA LEU A 198 -10.13 -6.57 -23.15
C LEU A 198 -11.44 -5.94 -23.65
N THR A 199 -11.69 -5.99 -24.96
CA THR A 199 -13.01 -5.65 -25.51
C THR A 199 -13.96 -6.80 -25.20
N ARG A 200 -14.60 -6.75 -24.04
CA ARG A 200 -15.74 -7.61 -23.75
C ARG A 200 -16.84 -7.24 -24.73
N SER A 201 -17.03 -8.04 -25.77
CA SER A 201 -18.19 -7.89 -26.65
C SER A 201 -19.42 -8.24 -25.82
N LEU A 202 -20.24 -7.24 -25.49
CA LEU A 202 -21.47 -7.43 -24.75
C LEU A 202 -22.55 -7.92 -25.74
N ASN A 203 -22.72 -9.24 -25.80
CA ASN A 203 -23.84 -9.86 -26.52
C ASN A 203 -24.85 -10.33 -25.48
N PHE A 204 -25.98 -9.65 -25.40
CA PHE A 204 -27.09 -10.03 -24.54
C PHE A 204 -28.16 -10.75 -25.37
N ALA A 205 -28.68 -11.87 -24.87
CA ALA A 205 -29.76 -12.58 -25.52
C ALA A 205 -31.10 -11.83 -25.38
N THR A 206 -31.27 -11.09 -24.29
CA THR A 206 -32.46 -10.28 -24.02
C THR A 206 -32.11 -8.94 -23.38
N LYS A 207 -33.04 -7.99 -23.42
CA LYS A 207 -32.91 -6.70 -22.72
C LYS A 207 -32.98 -6.83 -21.20
N GLU A 208 -33.61 -7.88 -20.69
CA GLU A 208 -33.57 -8.20 -19.27
C GLU A 208 -32.16 -8.61 -18.82
N GLU A 209 -31.46 -9.42 -19.61
CA GLU A 209 -30.07 -9.81 -19.34
C GLU A 209 -29.10 -8.61 -19.40
N GLU A 210 -29.31 -7.72 -20.38
CA GLU A 210 -28.57 -6.45 -20.47
C GLU A 210 -28.82 -5.55 -19.25
N PHE A 211 -30.07 -5.48 -18.78
CA PHE A 211 -30.44 -4.74 -17.58
C PHE A 211 -29.74 -5.30 -16.33
N ASP A 212 -29.75 -6.62 -16.15
CA ASP A 212 -29.07 -7.28 -15.03
C ASP A 212 -27.55 -7.03 -15.07
N TYR A 213 -26.95 -7.02 -16.26
CA TYR A 213 -25.56 -6.64 -16.44
C TYR A 213 -25.30 -5.19 -16.01
N GLU A 214 -26.13 -4.24 -16.45
CA GLU A 214 -25.96 -2.83 -16.09
C GLU A 214 -26.21 -2.56 -14.60
N ILE A 215 -27.08 -3.32 -13.91
CA ILE A 215 -27.22 -3.27 -12.45
C ILE A 215 -25.89 -3.63 -11.78
N ASN A 216 -25.31 -4.77 -12.14
CA ASN A 216 -24.04 -5.24 -11.56
C ASN A 216 -22.90 -4.25 -11.85
N ARG A 217 -22.90 -3.66 -13.05
CA ARG A 217 -21.93 -2.63 -13.43
C ARG A 217 -22.11 -1.37 -12.59
N ASN A 218 -23.34 -0.90 -12.38
CA ASN A 218 -23.64 0.24 -11.52
C ASN A 218 -23.25 -0.03 -10.06
N ASP A 219 -23.52 -1.22 -9.52
CA ASP A 219 -23.11 -1.65 -8.17
C ASP A 219 -21.60 -1.57 -7.97
N THR A 220 -20.83 -2.01 -8.96
CA THR A 220 -19.36 -1.94 -8.91
C THR A 220 -18.87 -0.50 -8.80
N HIS A 221 -19.50 0.44 -9.52
CA HIS A 221 -19.15 1.86 -9.44
C HIS A 221 -19.56 2.47 -8.10
N ASN A 222 -20.74 2.10 -7.56
CA ASN A 222 -21.18 2.54 -6.23
C ASN A 222 -20.21 2.10 -5.14
N LEU A 223 -19.79 0.84 -5.14
CA LEU A 223 -18.81 0.33 -4.19
C LEU A 223 -17.50 1.12 -4.26
N LEU A 224 -17.02 1.40 -5.47
CA LEU A 224 -15.80 2.18 -5.67
C LEU A 224 -15.96 3.61 -5.14
N VAL A 225 -17.09 4.28 -5.38
CA VAL A 225 -17.36 5.61 -4.82
C VAL A 225 -17.32 5.58 -3.29
N SER A 226 -17.98 4.62 -2.65
CA SER A 226 -18.00 4.51 -1.18
C SER A 226 -16.60 4.37 -0.59
N LEU A 227 -15.77 3.50 -1.17
CA LEU A 227 -14.38 3.33 -0.74
C LEU A 227 -13.57 4.64 -0.84
N LEU A 228 -13.76 5.40 -1.92
CA LEU A 228 -13.02 6.64 -2.14
C LEU A 228 -13.45 7.77 -1.22
N VAL A 229 -14.75 7.85 -0.90
CA VAL A 229 -15.28 8.86 0.03
C VAL A 229 -14.86 8.56 1.46
N GLU A 230 -14.80 7.30 1.87
CA GLU A 230 -14.37 6.90 3.22
C GLU A 230 -12.86 7.15 3.46
N GLU A 231 -12.02 6.94 2.45
CA GLU A 231 -10.56 7.02 2.60
C GLU A 231 -10.01 8.46 2.49
N GLN A 232 -10.71 9.39 1.85
CA GLN A 232 -10.15 10.70 1.50
C GLN A 232 -10.73 11.86 2.32
N LYS A 233 -9.85 12.56 3.07
CA LYS A 233 -10.18 13.88 3.64
C LYS A 233 -10.14 14.95 2.56
N GLN A 234 -11.26 15.18 1.89
CA GLN A 234 -11.40 16.24 0.88
C GLN A 234 -12.03 17.51 1.45
N SER A 235 -11.89 18.63 0.73
CA SER A 235 -12.52 19.90 1.10
C SER A 235 -14.06 19.80 1.04
N GLU A 236 -14.76 20.60 1.85
CA GLU A 236 -16.23 20.59 1.92
C GLU A 236 -16.91 20.83 0.56
N ILE A 237 -16.31 21.67 -0.29
CA ILE A 237 -16.83 21.97 -1.64
C ILE A 237 -16.77 20.73 -2.53
N VAL A 238 -15.68 19.96 -2.45
CA VAL A 238 -15.51 18.75 -3.26
C VAL A 238 -16.44 17.64 -2.75
N ASN A 239 -16.57 17.48 -1.43
CA ASN A 239 -17.52 16.54 -0.84
C ASN A 239 -18.97 16.85 -1.24
N LYS A 240 -19.36 18.13 -1.27
CA LYS A 240 -20.69 18.54 -1.74
C LYS A 240 -20.94 18.16 -3.20
N ASN A 241 -19.96 18.37 -4.08
CA ASN A 241 -20.08 18.01 -5.49
C ASN A 241 -20.16 16.49 -5.69
N ILE A 242 -19.36 15.72 -4.94
CA ILE A 242 -19.42 14.26 -4.95
C ILE A 242 -20.80 13.77 -4.51
N ASN A 243 -21.32 14.29 -3.39
CA ASN A 243 -22.64 13.89 -2.89
C ASN A 243 -23.77 14.22 -3.89
N ASN A 244 -23.72 15.38 -4.55
CA ASN A 244 -24.70 15.71 -5.59
C ASN A 244 -24.73 14.68 -6.74
N PHE A 245 -23.56 14.18 -7.15
CA PHE A 245 -23.49 13.14 -8.19
C PHE A 245 -24.01 11.79 -7.69
N ILE A 246 -23.74 11.44 -6.43
CA ILE A 246 -24.26 10.23 -5.78
C ILE A 246 -25.79 10.28 -5.69
N ASP A 247 -26.34 11.40 -5.23
CA ASP A 247 -27.79 11.59 -5.09
C ASP A 247 -28.49 11.46 -6.44
N GLN A 248 -27.97 12.13 -7.49
CA GLN A 248 -28.49 11.99 -8.84
C GLN A 248 -28.39 10.55 -9.38
N ALA A 249 -27.28 9.85 -9.09
CA ALA A 249 -27.12 8.46 -9.49
C ALA A 249 -28.16 7.55 -8.82
N ASN A 250 -28.44 7.78 -7.54
CA ASN A 250 -29.42 7.03 -6.76
C ASN A 250 -30.85 7.26 -7.27
N GLU A 251 -31.22 8.51 -7.57
CA GLU A 251 -32.52 8.83 -8.16
C GLU A 251 -32.72 8.13 -9.51
N LEU A 252 -31.73 8.21 -10.40
CA LEU A 252 -31.76 7.56 -11.71
C LEU A 252 -31.85 6.04 -11.58
N ARG A 253 -31.14 5.44 -10.62
CA ARG A 253 -31.20 4.00 -10.36
C ARG A 253 -32.57 3.56 -9.88
N GLN A 254 -33.16 4.28 -8.93
CA GLN A 254 -34.51 3.97 -8.44
C GLN A 254 -35.54 4.05 -9.58
N GLN A 255 -35.43 5.05 -10.46
CA GLN A 255 -36.27 5.15 -11.65
C GLN A 255 -36.06 3.97 -12.60
N ALA A 256 -34.80 3.53 -12.79
CA ALA A 256 -34.51 2.36 -13.61
C ALA A 256 -35.14 1.08 -13.06
N GLU A 257 -34.97 0.80 -11.77
CA GLU A 257 -35.56 -0.36 -11.10
C GLU A 257 -37.10 -0.34 -11.17
N LEU A 258 -37.72 0.85 -11.07
CA LEU A 258 -39.16 1.00 -11.29
C LEU A 258 -39.56 0.66 -12.73
N ASN A 259 -38.84 1.15 -13.74
CA ASN A 259 -39.12 0.83 -15.14
C ASN A 259 -38.96 -0.67 -15.43
N ALA A 260 -37.95 -1.32 -14.84
CA ALA A 260 -37.73 -2.75 -14.97
C ALA A 260 -38.88 -3.58 -14.34
N LYS A 261 -39.48 -3.14 -13.23
CA LYS A 261 -40.69 -3.78 -12.67
C LYS A 261 -41.87 -3.80 -13.65
N TYR A 262 -41.97 -2.79 -14.53
CA TYR A 262 -42.94 -2.74 -15.62
C TYR A 262 -42.43 -3.35 -16.93
N LYS A 263 -41.34 -4.13 -16.89
CA LYS A 263 -40.68 -4.77 -18.04
C LYS A 263 -40.23 -3.81 -19.13
N SER A 264 -40.07 -2.52 -18.79
CA SER A 264 -39.57 -1.49 -19.69
C SER A 264 -38.04 -1.44 -19.64
N TYR A 265 -37.41 -2.55 -20.02
CA TYR A 265 -35.97 -2.78 -19.81
C TYR A 265 -35.09 -1.81 -20.61
N GLU A 266 -35.48 -1.44 -21.84
CA GLU A 266 -34.74 -0.47 -22.65
C GLU A 266 -34.62 0.88 -21.95
N LYS A 267 -35.73 1.36 -21.36
CA LYS A 267 -35.72 2.61 -20.61
C LYS A 267 -34.95 2.49 -19.30
N ALA A 268 -35.07 1.35 -18.64
CA ALA A 268 -34.35 1.05 -17.41
C ALA A 268 -32.83 1.02 -17.63
N ILE A 269 -32.35 0.42 -18.72
CA ILE A 269 -30.95 0.40 -19.13
C ILE A 269 -30.45 1.83 -19.37
N GLU A 270 -31.18 2.65 -20.13
CA GLU A 270 -30.79 4.05 -20.39
C GLU A 270 -30.61 4.84 -19.08
N LEU A 271 -31.53 4.65 -18.12
CA LEU A 271 -31.45 5.29 -16.80
C LEU A 271 -30.26 4.76 -15.97
N LEU A 272 -29.93 3.47 -16.05
CA LEU A 272 -28.75 2.90 -15.39
C LEU A 272 -27.43 3.39 -15.99
N GLU A 273 -27.36 3.55 -17.31
CA GLU A 273 -26.19 4.14 -17.96
C GLU A 273 -25.99 5.59 -17.50
N GLN A 274 -27.08 6.36 -17.39
CA GLN A 274 -27.04 7.73 -16.88
C GLN A 274 -26.63 7.77 -15.40
N SER A 275 -27.18 6.88 -14.58
CA SER A 275 -26.77 6.70 -13.18
C SER A 275 -25.26 6.43 -13.07
N THR A 276 -24.77 5.47 -13.85
CA THR A 276 -23.35 5.09 -13.88
C THR A 276 -22.46 6.24 -14.34
N LYS A 277 -22.91 7.06 -15.31
CA LYS A 277 -22.19 8.29 -15.72
C LYS A 277 -22.04 9.29 -14.56
N GLN A 278 -23.04 9.43 -13.70
CA GLN A 278 -22.92 10.29 -12.51
C GLN A 278 -21.94 9.71 -11.49
N LEU A 279 -21.94 8.40 -11.26
CA LEU A 279 -20.96 7.74 -10.39
C LEU A 279 -19.53 7.90 -10.90
N VAL A 280 -19.31 7.78 -12.21
CA VAL A 280 -17.99 8.05 -12.82
C VAL A 280 -17.56 9.51 -12.59
N ARG A 281 -18.48 10.47 -12.62
CA ARG A 281 -18.18 11.88 -12.29
C ARG A 281 -17.83 12.06 -10.82
N ALA A 282 -18.50 11.35 -9.91
CA ALA A 282 -18.15 11.33 -8.49
C ALA A 282 -16.71 10.81 -8.29
N ILE A 283 -16.36 9.69 -8.94
CA ILE A 283 -15.02 9.08 -8.85
C ILE A 283 -13.94 10.03 -9.41
N ARG A 284 -14.20 10.67 -10.56
CA ARG A 284 -13.28 11.66 -11.14
C ARG A 284 -13.12 12.90 -10.26
N SER A 285 -14.20 13.35 -9.61
CA SER A 285 -14.16 14.46 -8.65
C SER A 285 -13.34 14.10 -7.40
N ALA A 286 -13.31 12.81 -7.04
CA ALA A 286 -12.44 12.27 -6.00
C ALA A 286 -10.98 12.04 -6.46
N GLY A 287 -10.60 12.51 -7.64
CA GLY A 287 -9.22 12.51 -8.13
C GLY A 287 -8.79 11.26 -8.90
N ILE A 288 -9.68 10.31 -9.19
CA ILE A 288 -9.36 9.09 -9.93
C ILE A 288 -9.91 9.15 -11.36
N PHE A 289 -9.02 9.01 -12.35
CA PHE A 289 -9.43 8.92 -13.74
C PHE A 289 -9.89 7.50 -14.10
N ILE A 290 -11.16 7.37 -14.48
CA ILE A 290 -11.71 6.17 -15.14
C ILE A 290 -12.02 6.53 -16.59
N PRO A 291 -11.40 5.86 -17.59
CA PRO A 291 -11.79 6.01 -18.99
C PRO A 291 -13.26 5.61 -19.18
N GLY A 292 -13.99 6.38 -19.99
CA GLY A 292 -15.41 6.12 -20.28
C GLY A 292 -15.61 4.90 -21.14
#